data_AF-A0A9D1GJU1-F1
#
_entry.id   AF-A0A9D1GJU1-F1
#
_cell.length_a   1.000
_cell.length_b   1.000
_cell.length_c   1.000
_cell.angle_alpha   90.00
_cell.angle_beta   90.00
_cell.angle_gamma   90.00
#
_symmetry.space_group_name_H-M   'P 1'
#
loop_
_entity.id
_entity.type
_entity.pdbx_description
1 polymer ?
#
loop_
_entity_poly.entity_id
_entity_poly.type
_entity_poly.pdbx_seq_one_letter_code
_entity_poly.pdbx_strand_id
1 'polypeptide(L)'
;MNSKFMEQFEDCPVIAAVKDEEGLNACLGSEIGIVFVLYGDVCTIPEIVRKLKKGGKTVIVHIDLISGLSAKEVSVNFIHTNTEADGIISTKPALIRQ
;
A
#
# COMPACT_ATOMS: atom_id res chain seq x y z
N MET A 1 -8.64 18.79 -1.83
CA MET A 1 -8.77 17.57 -1.00
C MET A 1 -9.20 16.45 -1.93
N ASN A 2 -8.51 15.31 -1.94
CA ASN A 2 -8.77 14.19 -2.86
C ASN A 2 -10.16 13.60 -2.60
N SER A 3 -11.18 14.12 -3.28
CA SER A 3 -12.60 13.70 -3.19
C SER A 3 -12.76 12.20 -3.40
N LYS A 4 -11.95 11.61 -4.28
CA LYS A 4 -11.96 10.18 -4.59
C LYS A 4 -11.66 9.26 -3.41
N PHE A 5 -10.81 9.70 -2.47
CA PHE A 5 -10.46 8.90 -1.29
C PHE A 5 -11.59 8.93 -0.25
N MET A 6 -12.23 10.10 -0.05
CA MET A 6 -13.40 10.21 0.81
C MET A 6 -14.62 9.47 0.23
N GLU A 7 -14.87 9.60 -1.08
CA GLU A 7 -15.93 8.84 -1.76
C GLU A 7 -15.75 7.33 -1.56
N GLN A 8 -14.53 6.81 -1.71
CA GLN A 8 -14.25 5.39 -1.45
C GLN A 8 -14.52 4.98 0.00
N PHE A 9 -14.30 5.85 0.98
CA PHE A 9 -14.62 5.58 2.39
C PHE A 9 -16.12 5.64 2.68
N GLU A 10 -16.86 6.49 1.97
CA GLU A 10 -18.32 6.57 2.06
C GLU A 10 -18.99 5.33 1.42
N ASP A 11 -18.46 4.86 0.29
CA ASP A 11 -18.95 3.67 -0.42
C ASP A 11 -18.53 2.36 0.28
N CYS A 12 -17.29 2.29 0.79
CA CYS A 12 -16.74 1.12 1.45
C CYS A 12 -15.87 1.53 2.66
N PRO A 13 -16.42 1.56 3.89
CA PRO A 13 -15.69 2.01 5.07
C PRO A 13 -14.66 0.98 5.58
N VAL A 14 -14.53 -0.17 4.91
CA VAL A 14 -13.63 -1.26 5.32
C VAL A 14 -12.36 -1.22 4.49
N ILE A 15 -11.21 -1.23 5.19
CA ILE A 15 -9.89 -1.32 4.57
C ILE A 15 -9.36 -2.74 4.74
N ALA A 16 -8.92 -3.37 3.65
CA ALA A 16 -8.27 -4.67 3.70
C ALA A 16 -6.82 -4.52 4.15
N ALA A 17 -6.41 -5.23 5.20
CA ALA A 17 -5.01 -5.32 5.60
C ALA A 17 -4.43 -6.67 5.14
N VAL A 18 -3.54 -6.62 4.15
CA VAL A 18 -2.93 -7.81 3.55
C VAL A 18 -1.57 -8.07 4.17
N LYS A 19 -1.39 -9.26 4.75
CA LYS A 19 -0.17 -9.67 5.46
C LYS A 19 0.53 -10.89 4.83
N ASP A 20 -0.07 -11.50 3.81
CA ASP A 20 0.41 -12.70 3.13
C ASP A 20 -0.23 -12.82 1.73
N GLU A 21 0.27 -13.76 0.93
CA GLU A 21 -0.24 -14.03 -0.42
C GLU A 21 -1.70 -14.52 -0.42
N GLU A 22 -2.15 -15.23 0.63
CA GLU A 22 -3.54 -15.66 0.73
C GLU A 22 -4.48 -14.46 0.87
N GLY A 23 -4.13 -13.51 1.74
CA GLY A 23 -4.83 -12.25 1.90
C GLY A 23 -4.80 -11.39 0.63
N LEU A 24 -3.70 -11.42 -0.13
CA LEU A 24 -3.61 -10.73 -1.41
C LEU A 24 -4.64 -11.28 -2.39
N ASN A 25 -4.69 -12.60 -2.55
CA ASN A 25 -5.63 -13.26 -3.46
C ASN A 25 -7.09 -13.05 -3.02
N ALA A 26 -7.38 -13.14 -1.73
CA ALA A 26 -8.71 -12.84 -1.19
C ALA A 26 -9.10 -11.38 -1.47
N CYS A 27 -8.16 -10.45 -1.32
CA CYS A 27 -8.41 -9.03 -1.58
C CYS A 27 -8.68 -8.76 -3.07
N LEU A 28 -7.97 -9.43 -3.99
CA LEU A 28 -8.19 -9.30 -5.44
C LEU A 28 -9.61 -9.69 -5.87
N GLY A 29 -10.24 -10.66 -5.20
CA GLY A 29 -11.62 -11.07 -5.45
C GLY A 29 -12.69 -10.25 -4.73
N SER A 30 -12.31 -9.28 -3.90
CA SER A 30 -13.23 -8.47 -3.10
C SER A 30 -13.57 -7.13 -3.76
N GLU A 31 -14.72 -6.55 -3.40
CA GLU A 31 -15.12 -5.19 -3.81
C GLU A 31 -14.46 -4.08 -2.98
N ILE A 32 -13.53 -4.44 -2.09
CA ILE A 32 -12.84 -3.48 -1.21
C ILE A 32 -12.03 -2.48 -2.06
N GLY A 33 -12.28 -1.19 -1.84
CA GLY A 33 -11.63 -0.11 -2.57
C GLY A 33 -10.22 0.22 -2.10
N ILE A 34 -9.95 0.13 -0.78
CA ILE A 34 -8.67 0.55 -0.17
C ILE A 34 -7.98 -0.64 0.49
N VAL A 35 -6.68 -0.78 0.25
CA VAL A 35 -5.86 -1.91 0.69
C VAL A 35 -4.57 -1.44 1.32
N PHE A 36 -4.26 -1.98 2.50
CA PHE A 36 -2.98 -1.81 3.18
C PHE A 36 -2.11 -3.04 2.96
N VAL A 37 -0.94 -2.84 2.39
CA VAL A 37 0.06 -3.88 2.21
C VAL A 37 1.02 -3.87 3.39
N LEU A 38 0.99 -4.93 4.18
CA LEU A 38 1.76 -5.10 5.42
C LEU A 38 2.87 -6.16 5.30
N TYR A 39 3.15 -6.65 4.08
CA TYR A 39 4.15 -7.68 3.82
C TYR A 39 4.84 -7.47 2.47
N GLY A 40 5.95 -8.18 2.29
CA GLY A 40 6.76 -8.15 1.08
C GLY A 40 8.18 -7.71 1.37
N ASP A 41 8.97 -7.64 0.30
CA ASP A 41 10.34 -7.16 0.31
C ASP A 41 10.58 -6.17 -0.84
N VAL A 42 11.77 -5.60 -0.89
CA VAL A 42 12.17 -4.63 -1.92
C VAL A 42 12.02 -5.15 -3.35
N CYS A 43 12.11 -6.47 -3.58
CA CYS A 43 11.97 -7.08 -4.89
C CYS A 43 10.51 -7.37 -5.25
N THR A 44 9.70 -7.77 -4.28
CA THR A 44 8.31 -8.22 -4.50
C THR A 44 7.28 -7.11 -4.40
N ILE A 45 7.56 -6.04 -3.63
CA ILE A 45 6.59 -4.96 -3.42
C ILE A 45 6.07 -4.29 -4.70
N PRO A 46 6.88 -4.07 -5.77
CA PRO A 46 6.36 -3.49 -7.01
C PRO A 46 5.31 -4.39 -7.67
N GLU A 47 5.50 -5.71 -7.63
CA GLU A 47 4.57 -6.67 -8.22
C GLU A 47 3.28 -6.79 -7.41
N ILE A 48 3.38 -6.82 -6.07
CA ILE A 48 2.22 -6.87 -5.17
C ILE A 48 1.33 -5.64 -5.40
N VAL A 49 1.93 -4.44 -5.39
CA VAL A 49 1.22 -3.19 -5.64
C VAL A 49 0.57 -3.23 -7.03
N ARG A 50 1.31 -3.62 -8.07
CA ARG A 50 0.79 -3.69 -9.44
C ARG A 50 -0.42 -4.64 -9.56
N LYS A 51 -0.42 -5.80 -8.90
CA LYS A 51 -1.56 -6.73 -8.89
C LYS A 51 -2.81 -6.06 -8.31
N LEU A 52 -2.68 -5.37 -7.18
CA LEU A 52 -3.78 -4.65 -6.54
C LEU A 52 -4.28 -3.48 -7.39
N LYS A 53 -3.36 -2.69 -7.96
CA LYS A 53 -3.70 -1.57 -8.86
C LYS A 53 -4.43 -2.02 -10.11
N LYS A 54 -4.08 -3.17 -10.70
CA LYS A 54 -4.83 -3.78 -11.80
C LYS A 54 -6.28 -4.11 -11.44
N GLY A 55 -6.55 -4.41 -10.17
CA GLY A 55 -7.90 -4.58 -9.64
C GLY A 55 -8.64 -3.27 -9.37
N GLY A 56 -8.08 -2.12 -9.75
CA GLY A 56 -8.69 -0.80 -9.53
C GLY A 56 -8.62 -0.32 -8.06
N LYS A 57 -7.80 -0.98 -7.24
CA LYS A 57 -7.72 -0.71 -5.80
C LYS A 57 -6.79 0.45 -5.49
N THR A 58 -7.08 1.15 -4.43
CA THR A 58 -6.21 2.15 -3.81
C THR A 58 -5.26 1.44 -2.85
N VAL A 59 -3.96 1.59 -3.05
CA VAL A 59 -2.93 0.78 -2.37
C VAL A 59 -2.05 1.65 -1.50
N ILE A 60 -1.99 1.35 -0.21
CA ILE A 60 -1.10 2.00 0.75
C ILE A 60 -0.11 0.98 1.29
N VAL A 61 1.18 1.30 1.22
CA VAL A 61 2.26 0.37 1.61
C VAL A 61 2.81 0.74 2.99
N HIS A 62 2.86 -0.24 3.89
CA HIS A 62 3.51 -0.05 5.19
C HIS A 62 5.02 -0.30 5.08
N ILE A 63 5.78 0.77 4.85
CA ILE A 63 7.21 0.66 4.52
C ILE A 63 8.07 0.06 5.63
N ASP A 64 7.67 0.20 6.90
CA ASP A 64 8.41 -0.40 8.02
C ASP A 64 8.34 -1.93 8.06
N LEU A 65 7.34 -2.55 7.41
CA LEU A 65 7.15 -3.99 7.37
C LEU A 65 7.74 -4.63 6.09
N ILE A 66 8.21 -3.82 5.16
CA ILE A 66 8.83 -4.32 3.92
C ILE A 66 10.28 -4.68 4.18
N SER A 67 10.61 -5.95 3.97
CA SER A 67 11.96 -6.46 4.17
C SER A 67 12.94 -5.85 3.16
N GLY A 68 14.13 -5.48 3.64
CA GLY A 68 15.16 -4.84 2.81
C GLY A 68 15.01 -3.33 2.65
N LEU A 69 13.90 -2.72 3.11
CA LEU A 69 13.79 -1.28 3.25
C LEU A 69 14.34 -0.82 4.60
N SER A 70 14.93 0.37 4.61
CA SER A 70 15.48 0.98 5.82
C SER A 70 14.64 2.17 6.24
N ALA A 71 14.82 2.64 7.47
CA ALA A 71 14.16 3.85 7.97
C ALA A 71 14.78 5.13 7.39
N LYS A 72 14.90 5.23 6.07
CA LYS A 72 15.53 6.35 5.37
C LYS A 72 14.61 6.87 4.28
N GLU A 73 14.77 8.14 3.96
CA GLU A 73 14.05 8.83 2.89
C GLU A 73 14.18 8.13 1.54
N VAL A 74 15.34 7.52 1.25
CA VAL A 74 15.55 6.72 0.04
C VAL A 74 14.55 5.57 -0.10
N SER A 75 14.07 5.00 1.00
CA SER A 75 13.06 3.94 0.97
C SER A 75 11.67 4.49 0.62
N VAL A 76 11.35 5.72 1.00
CA VAL A 76 10.13 6.43 0.56
C VAL A 76 10.23 6.74 -0.93
N ASN A 77 11.37 7.26 -1.38
CA ASN A 77 11.63 7.55 -2.80
C ASN A 77 11.56 6.29 -3.66
N PHE A 78 12.05 5.16 -3.16
CA PHE A 78 11.91 3.86 -3.83
C PHE A 78 10.44 3.49 -4.02
N ILE A 79 9.61 3.58 -2.97
CA ILE A 79 8.18 3.28 -3.11
C ILE A 79 7.51 4.24 -4.10
N HIS A 80 7.82 5.54 -4.04
CA HIS A 80 7.24 6.52 -4.95
C HIS A 80 7.67 6.33 -6.43
N THR A 81 8.92 5.94 -6.67
CA THR A 81 9.49 5.87 -8.03
C THR A 81 9.32 4.49 -8.67
N ASN A 82 9.38 3.43 -7.87
CA ASN A 82 9.40 2.05 -8.34
C ASN A 82 8.08 1.32 -8.16
N THR A 83 7.10 1.92 -7.46
CA THR A 83 5.77 1.33 -7.27
C THR A 83 4.68 2.34 -7.61
N GLU A 84 3.48 1.85 -7.90
CA GLU A 84 2.29 2.68 -8.14
C GLU A 84 1.46 2.87 -6.86
N ALA A 85 2.11 2.85 -5.69
CA ALA A 85 1.44 3.00 -4.41
C ALA A 85 0.84 4.41 -4.27
N ASP A 86 -0.40 4.49 -3.79
CA ASP A 86 -1.12 5.75 -3.60
C ASP A 86 -0.73 6.46 -2.30
N GLY A 87 -0.01 5.77 -1.41
CA GLY A 87 0.50 6.32 -0.17
C GLY A 87 1.38 5.35 0.60
N ILE A 88 1.94 5.84 1.71
CA ILE A 88 2.76 5.06 2.64
C ILE A 88 2.21 5.15 4.07
N ILE A 89 2.45 4.09 4.84
CA ILE A 89 2.27 4.06 6.29
C ILE A 89 3.63 3.83 6.92
N SER A 90 3.95 4.64 7.92
CA SER A 90 5.09 4.40 8.79
C SER A 90 4.76 4.79 10.22
N THR A 91 5.40 4.13 11.18
CA THR A 91 5.39 4.56 12.59
C THR A 91 6.53 5.52 12.90
N LYS A 92 7.43 5.78 11.94
CA LYS A 92 8.62 6.62 12.11
C LYS A 92 8.33 8.04 11.62
N PRO A 93 8.28 9.06 12.51
CA PRO A 93 7.95 10.43 12.12
C PRO A 93 8.88 11.03 11.06
N ALA A 94 10.15 10.58 11.01
CA ALA A 94 11.13 11.02 10.04
C ALA A 94 10.74 10.72 8.58
N LEU A 95 9.87 9.72 8.35
CA LEU A 95 9.42 9.31 7.02
C LEU A 95 8.08 9.95 6.61
N ILE A 96 7.37 10.59 7.55
CA ILE A 96 6.00 11.11 7.37
C ILE A 96 6.00 12.64 7.15
N ARG A 97 7.01 13.34 7.67
CA ARG A 97 7.02 14.82 7.79
C ARG A 97 7.39 15.59 6.51
N GLN A 98 7.28 15.01 5.32
CA GLN A 98 7.61 15.70 4.06
C GLN A 98 6.36 16.02 3.25
#